data_AF-A0A7J4DCR4-F1
#
_entry.id   AF-A0A7J4DCR4-F1
#
_cell.length_a   1.000
_cell.length_b   1.000
_cell.length_c   1.000
_cell.angle_alpha   90.00
_cell.angle_beta   90.00
_cell.angle_gamma   90.00
#
_symmetry.space_group_name_H-M   'P 1'
#
loop_
_entity.id
_entity.type
_entity.pdbx_description
1 polymer ?
#
loop_
_entity_poly.entity_id
_entity_poly.type
_entity_poly.pdbx_seq_one_letter_code
_entity_poly.pdbx_strand_id
1 'polypeptide(L)'
;MMRKSSFSHQPSFGTDRMVSTMAASSLRVGMTTVTWTGRISAMLSGRATGGPALNDANTCPESVRLKGGGLSAKRRVAMHIAMLSAEYPPRWGGMGSTVYHLSTALAAKGHRVTVITRSGGGGQPPRIEGVEVLTVGWVPIPMAFTRSYGRSAMRALKRLHARAPVDIVHLHCPMISWSAGQFARCRDNVAPVVSSLHGSWLGERDGLVAASEQREAAVWANPNDLAILLTAKHYAGYERAAINGSNVCVSNSLATKRDFESRYSPPPDWDCEVVHWGVDTSMFFPLHRDDEDAMSRHAAIRQRFGAQSSDSTLLLAVGRLAARKGHGSL
;
A
#
# COMPACT_ATOMS: atom_id res chain seq x y z
N MET A 1 -13.59 -3.96 52.66
CA MET A 1 -13.75 -2.67 53.35
C MET A 1 -12.37 -2.02 53.41
N MET A 2 -12.17 -0.90 52.70
CA MET A 2 -11.14 0.17 52.87
C MET A 2 -9.67 -0.25 53.17
N ARG A 3 -8.63 0.19 52.44
CA ARG A 3 -8.25 1.58 52.13
C ARG A 3 -7.17 1.62 51.04
N LYS A 4 -7.26 2.67 50.21
CA LYS A 4 -6.22 3.15 49.28
C LYS A 4 -5.14 3.91 50.07
N SER A 5 -3.89 3.83 49.61
CA SER A 5 -2.90 4.89 49.80
C SER A 5 -2.09 5.10 48.51
N SER A 6 -2.19 6.33 48.03
CA SER A 6 -1.45 6.98 46.95
C SER A 6 -0.14 7.55 47.48
N PHE A 7 0.93 7.62 46.65
CA PHE A 7 1.84 8.78 46.48
C PHE A 7 3.05 8.43 45.59
N SER A 8 3.28 9.22 44.54
CA SER A 8 4.59 9.65 43.96
C SER A 8 4.32 10.31 42.59
N HIS A 9 4.22 11.65 42.55
CA HIS A 9 5.27 12.59 42.11
C HIS A 9 5.68 12.47 40.62
N GLN A 10 5.09 13.35 39.79
CA GLN A 10 5.63 13.80 38.51
C GLN A 10 5.99 15.29 38.64
N PRO A 11 7.10 15.76 38.04
CA PRO A 11 7.29 17.17 37.78
C PRO A 11 6.86 17.52 36.34
N SER A 12 6.07 18.58 36.25
CA SER A 12 5.69 19.31 35.05
C SER A 12 6.86 20.15 34.52
N PHE A 13 7.04 20.22 33.20
CA PHE A 13 7.83 21.28 32.57
C PHE A 13 7.04 22.00 31.48
N GLY A 14 7.17 23.33 31.54
CA GLY A 14 6.35 24.32 30.88
C GLY A 14 6.57 24.40 29.38
N THR A 15 5.50 24.83 28.73
CA THR A 15 5.48 25.45 27.41
C THR A 15 6.25 26.77 27.44
N ASP A 16 7.17 26.98 26.49
CA ASP A 16 7.45 28.33 26.03
C ASP A 16 7.77 28.38 24.53
N ARG A 17 7.20 29.40 23.90
CA ARG A 17 7.31 29.71 22.47
C ARG A 17 8.66 30.35 22.17
N MET A 18 9.25 30.05 21.02
CA MET A 18 9.93 31.08 20.25
C MET A 18 9.82 30.82 18.75
N VAL A 19 9.25 31.83 18.08
CA VAL A 19 9.21 32.04 16.64
C VAL A 19 10.60 32.48 16.19
N SER A 20 11.11 31.92 15.09
CA SER A 20 12.00 32.71 14.24
C SER A 20 11.96 32.25 12.78
N THR A 21 11.78 33.27 11.96
CA THR A 21 11.73 33.36 10.50
C THR A 21 13.10 33.09 9.89
N MET A 22 13.18 32.43 8.72
CA MET A 22 14.19 32.52 7.64
C MET A 22 14.01 31.27 6.76
N ALA A 23 14.24 31.22 5.45
CA ALA A 23 14.35 32.18 4.37
C ALA A 23 14.13 31.33 3.09
N ALA A 24 13.54 31.91 2.05
CA ALA A 24 13.36 31.23 0.77
C ALA A 24 14.73 31.01 0.10
N SER A 25 15.09 29.76 -0.15
CA SER A 25 16.18 29.40 -1.07
C SER A 25 15.66 28.35 -2.07
N SER A 26 15.52 28.81 -3.30
CA SER A 26 15.18 28.02 -4.48
C SER A 26 16.35 27.12 -4.85
N LEU A 27 16.22 25.81 -4.62
CA LEU A 27 17.09 24.80 -5.23
C LEU A 27 16.30 24.03 -6.29
N ARG A 28 16.65 24.28 -7.56
CA ARG A 28 16.21 23.44 -8.68
C ARG A 28 16.97 22.12 -8.59
N VAL A 29 16.29 21.05 -8.18
CA VAL A 29 16.79 19.68 -8.35
C VAL A 29 15.94 19.01 -9.41
N GLY A 30 16.57 18.66 -10.53
CA GLY A 30 15.93 18.00 -11.66
C GLY A 30 15.45 16.60 -11.27
N MET A 31 14.14 16.45 -11.13
CA MET A 31 13.51 15.12 -11.04
C MET A 31 13.23 14.60 -12.44
N THR A 32 13.96 13.55 -12.83
CA THR A 32 13.65 12.74 -14.00
C THR A 32 12.28 12.09 -13.77
N THR A 33 11.29 12.57 -14.51
CA THR A 33 9.88 12.23 -14.36
C THR A 33 9.54 11.06 -15.27
N VAL A 34 9.11 9.92 -14.71
CA VAL A 34 8.40 8.89 -15.48
C VAL A 34 6.96 9.33 -15.65
N THR A 35 6.61 9.77 -16.86
CA THR A 35 5.27 10.25 -17.22
C THR A 35 4.34 9.08 -17.50
N TRP A 36 3.31 8.93 -16.67
CA TRP A 36 2.15 8.08 -16.93
C TRP A 36 1.14 8.89 -17.76
N THR A 37 0.94 8.56 -19.03
CA THR A 37 -0.29 8.83 -19.84
C THR A 37 -0.07 8.36 -21.27
N GLY A 38 -0.52 7.14 -21.58
CA GLY A 38 -0.43 6.62 -22.93
C GLY A 38 -1.15 5.31 -23.12
N ARG A 39 -2.46 5.24 -22.83
CA ARG A 39 -3.39 4.22 -23.41
C ARG A 39 -4.89 4.36 -23.13
N ILE A 40 -5.38 5.48 -22.58
CA ILE A 40 -6.84 5.74 -22.54
C ILE A 40 -7.41 6.05 -23.95
N SER A 41 -6.56 6.34 -24.94
CA SER A 41 -7.00 6.71 -26.30
C SER A 41 -7.07 5.54 -27.31
N ALA A 42 -6.79 4.29 -26.90
CA ALA A 42 -6.76 3.13 -27.80
C ALA A 42 -8.04 2.25 -27.75
N MET A 43 -9.09 2.68 -27.05
CA MET A 43 -10.39 2.00 -27.00
C MET A 43 -11.23 2.12 -28.29
N LEU A 44 -10.68 2.65 -29.40
CA LEU A 44 -11.45 2.89 -30.65
C LEU A 44 -10.85 2.35 -31.96
N SER A 45 -9.77 1.57 -31.96
CA SER A 45 -9.36 0.92 -33.22
C SER A 45 -8.53 -0.34 -32.96
N GLY A 46 -9.13 -1.50 -33.24
CA GLY A 46 -8.49 -2.80 -33.05
C GLY A 46 -7.40 -3.09 -34.08
N ARG A 47 -6.35 -3.80 -33.62
CA ARG A 47 -5.85 -5.07 -34.18
C ARG A 47 -4.60 -5.50 -33.41
N ALA A 48 -4.56 -6.79 -33.10
CA ALA A 48 -3.41 -7.49 -32.55
C ALA A 48 -2.55 -8.06 -33.68
N THR A 49 -1.23 -8.14 -33.46
CA THR A 49 -0.35 -9.16 -34.06
C THR A 49 0.85 -9.39 -33.12
N GLY A 50 1.14 -10.66 -32.82
CA GLY A 50 2.18 -11.10 -31.89
C GLY A 50 3.54 -11.41 -32.51
N GLY A 51 4.47 -11.86 -31.66
CA GLY A 51 5.75 -12.49 -32.02
C GLY A 51 6.75 -12.50 -30.85
N PRO A 52 7.60 -13.53 -30.68
CA PRO A 52 8.12 -13.98 -29.37
C PRO A 52 9.60 -13.62 -29.11
N ALA A 53 10.04 -13.65 -27.83
CA ALA A 53 11.26 -14.33 -27.34
C ALA A 53 11.67 -13.94 -25.90
N LEU A 54 11.81 -14.99 -25.06
CA LEU A 54 12.89 -15.36 -24.12
C LEU A 54 13.67 -14.31 -23.29
N ASN A 55 13.62 -14.59 -21.97
CA ASN A 55 14.68 -14.58 -20.93
C ASN A 55 15.75 -13.48 -20.91
N ASP A 56 15.75 -12.68 -19.83
CA ASP A 56 16.90 -12.53 -18.92
C ASP A 56 16.45 -11.93 -17.58
N ALA A 57 16.88 -12.54 -16.46
CA ALA A 57 16.32 -12.31 -15.12
C ALA A 57 17.08 -11.27 -14.28
N ASN A 58 17.99 -10.48 -14.85
CA ASN A 58 18.82 -9.53 -14.08
C ASN A 58 19.09 -8.18 -14.77
N THR A 59 18.29 -7.80 -15.75
CA THR A 59 18.32 -6.45 -16.32
C THR A 59 17.13 -5.65 -15.80
N CYS A 60 17.38 -4.49 -15.20
CA CYS A 60 16.36 -3.44 -15.12
C CYS A 60 15.85 -3.22 -16.55
N PRO A 61 14.56 -3.39 -16.85
CA PRO A 61 14.07 -3.14 -18.20
C PRO A 61 14.39 -1.70 -18.57
N GLU A 62 15.05 -1.55 -19.72
CA GLU A 62 15.37 -0.27 -20.32
C GLU A 62 14.11 0.61 -20.34
N SER A 63 14.25 1.90 -20.01
CA SER A 63 13.14 2.84 -20.07
C SER A 63 12.49 2.76 -21.44
N VAL A 64 11.25 2.27 -21.51
CA VAL A 64 10.49 2.21 -22.76
C VAL A 64 10.39 3.63 -23.32
N ARG A 65 11.21 3.96 -24.32
CA ARG A 65 11.09 5.20 -25.09
C ARG A 65 9.75 5.16 -25.82
N LEU A 66 8.78 5.89 -25.29
CA LEU A 66 7.58 6.22 -26.03
C LEU A 66 8.00 7.01 -27.27
N LYS A 67 7.72 6.49 -28.47
CA LYS A 67 7.90 7.23 -29.73
C LYS A 67 7.09 8.52 -29.64
N GLY A 68 7.78 9.66 -29.71
CA GLY A 68 7.18 10.99 -29.67
C GLY A 68 6.24 11.21 -30.86
N GLY A 69 4.94 11.18 -30.58
CA GLY A 69 3.91 11.81 -31.39
C GLY A 69 3.42 13.05 -30.63
N GLY A 70 3.40 14.19 -31.31
CA GLY A 70 3.17 15.53 -30.74
C GLY A 70 2.06 15.59 -29.69
N LEU A 71 2.46 15.81 -28.43
CA LEU A 71 1.54 16.07 -27.33
C LEU A 71 1.12 17.54 -27.39
N SER A 72 0.01 17.80 -28.08
CA SER A 72 -0.80 18.98 -27.76
C SER A 72 -1.14 18.92 -26.27
N ALA A 73 -0.95 20.03 -25.56
CA ALA A 73 -1.13 20.19 -24.13
C ALA A 73 -2.58 19.89 -23.71
N LYS A 74 -2.93 18.61 -23.58
CA LYS A 74 -4.20 18.16 -23.01
C LYS A 74 -4.19 18.53 -21.53
N ARG A 75 -5.08 19.45 -21.17
CA ARG A 75 -5.44 19.85 -19.80
C ARG A 75 -5.44 18.60 -18.90
N ARG A 76 -4.51 18.50 -17.95
CA ARG A 76 -4.56 17.47 -16.90
C ARG A 76 -5.85 17.69 -16.12
N VAL A 77 -6.86 16.84 -16.37
CA VAL A 77 -8.13 16.94 -15.66
C VAL A 77 -7.86 16.48 -14.23
N ALA A 78 -8.01 17.40 -13.27
CA ALA A 78 -8.05 17.06 -11.86
C ALA A 78 -9.21 16.06 -11.65
N MET A 79 -8.94 14.97 -10.93
CA MET A 79 -9.89 13.88 -10.72
C MET A 79 -10.16 13.73 -9.23
N HIS A 80 -11.31 13.18 -8.88
CA HIS A 80 -11.66 12.74 -7.54
C HIS A 80 -11.49 11.22 -7.42
N ILE A 81 -10.50 10.79 -6.65
CA ILE A 81 -10.10 9.39 -6.48
C ILE A 81 -10.53 8.92 -5.09
N ALA A 82 -11.40 7.91 -5.02
CA ALA A 82 -11.78 7.27 -3.77
C ALA A 82 -10.93 6.03 -3.51
N MET A 83 -10.01 6.10 -2.55
CA MET A 83 -9.14 4.99 -2.16
C MET A 83 -9.74 4.20 -1.00
N LEU A 84 -10.05 2.92 -1.20
CA LEU A 84 -10.61 2.04 -0.18
C LEU A 84 -9.50 1.12 0.34
N SER A 85 -8.98 1.44 1.52
CA SER A 85 -7.97 0.63 2.21
C SER A 85 -8.36 0.37 3.67
N ALA A 86 -8.27 -0.90 4.07
CA ALA A 86 -8.47 -1.30 5.46
C ALA A 86 -7.40 -0.72 6.41
N GLU A 87 -6.23 -0.36 5.88
CA GLU A 87 -5.15 0.26 6.64
C GLU A 87 -4.87 1.66 6.13
N TYR A 88 -4.83 2.61 7.06
CA TYR A 88 -4.41 3.97 6.84
C TYR A 88 -4.03 4.56 8.21
N PRO A 89 -3.06 5.49 8.28
CA PRO A 89 -2.70 6.15 9.53
C PRO A 89 -3.93 6.72 10.27
N PRO A 90 -3.99 6.61 11.61
CA PRO A 90 -2.90 6.20 12.52
C PRO A 90 -2.66 4.68 12.63
N ARG A 91 -3.42 3.85 11.91
CA ARG A 91 -3.12 2.42 11.82
C ARG A 91 -2.02 2.17 10.79
N TRP A 92 -0.79 2.07 11.29
CA TRP A 92 0.40 1.80 10.47
C TRP A 92 0.57 0.32 10.14
N GLY A 93 1.12 0.07 8.94
CA GLY A 93 1.37 -1.25 8.35
C GLY A 93 1.88 -1.06 6.93
N GLY A 94 2.34 -2.13 6.26
CA GLY A 94 2.88 -2.03 4.90
C GLY A 94 1.87 -1.45 3.89
N MET A 95 0.61 -1.87 3.99
CA MET A 95 -0.47 -1.33 3.17
C MET A 95 -0.82 0.11 3.58
N GLY A 96 -0.94 0.38 4.89
CA GLY A 96 -1.23 1.72 5.41
C GLY A 96 -0.21 2.77 4.97
N SER A 97 1.09 2.47 5.03
CA SER A 97 2.16 3.37 4.55
C SER A 97 2.08 3.58 3.04
N THR A 98 1.83 2.51 2.27
CA THR A 98 1.70 2.62 0.81
C THR A 98 0.56 3.57 0.42
N VAL A 99 -0.61 3.41 1.05
CA VAL A 99 -1.80 4.24 0.76
C VAL A 99 -1.59 5.68 1.21
N TYR A 100 -0.92 5.89 2.35
CA TYR A 100 -0.56 7.23 2.84
C TYR A 100 0.32 7.97 1.83
N HIS A 101 1.44 7.38 1.39
CA HIS A 101 2.32 8.04 0.43
C HIS A 101 1.66 8.20 -0.94
N LEU A 102 0.91 7.19 -1.41
CA LEU A 102 0.22 7.26 -2.70
C LEU A 102 -0.86 8.34 -2.73
N SER A 103 -1.72 8.42 -1.70
CA SER A 103 -2.75 9.46 -1.61
C SER A 103 -2.14 10.86 -1.56
N THR A 104 -1.06 11.04 -0.80
CA THR A 104 -0.30 12.30 -0.74
C THR A 104 0.29 12.68 -2.10
N ALA A 105 0.91 11.73 -2.80
CA ALA A 105 1.51 11.97 -4.11
C ALA A 105 0.45 12.27 -5.20
N LEU A 106 -0.73 11.64 -5.13
CA LEU A 106 -1.86 11.94 -6.02
C LEU A 106 -2.43 13.34 -5.72
N ALA A 107 -2.58 13.71 -4.45
CA ALA A 107 -3.02 15.04 -4.05
C ALA A 107 -2.05 16.13 -4.52
N ALA A 108 -0.74 15.92 -4.33
CA ALA A 108 0.30 16.83 -4.81
C ALA A 108 0.32 16.99 -6.35
N LYS A 109 -0.24 16.04 -7.10
CA LYS A 109 -0.44 16.14 -8.56
C LYS A 109 -1.72 16.88 -8.96
N GLY A 110 -2.48 17.41 -7.99
CA GLY A 110 -3.70 18.19 -8.20
C GLY A 110 -4.99 17.37 -8.24
N HIS A 111 -4.94 16.08 -7.85
CA HIS A 111 -6.15 15.27 -7.72
C HIS A 111 -6.77 15.47 -6.32
N ARG A 112 -8.09 15.37 -6.22
CA ARG A 112 -8.76 15.24 -4.92
C ARG A 112 -8.76 13.77 -4.53
N VAL A 113 -8.32 13.44 -3.32
CA VAL A 113 -8.31 12.06 -2.84
C VAL A 113 -9.21 11.94 -1.62
N THR A 114 -10.07 10.91 -1.62
CA THR A 114 -10.82 10.52 -0.42
C THR A 114 -10.44 9.10 -0.03
N VAL A 115 -9.82 8.93 1.13
CA VAL A 115 -9.49 7.62 1.68
C VAL A 115 -10.61 7.13 2.58
N ILE A 116 -11.21 5.98 2.27
CA ILE A 116 -12.21 5.31 3.10
C ILE A 116 -11.53 4.18 3.86
N THR A 117 -11.43 4.26 5.18
CA THR A 117 -10.68 3.31 6.00
C THR A 117 -11.44 2.81 7.23
N ARG A 118 -10.91 1.79 7.90
CA ARG A 118 -11.49 1.22 9.12
C ARG A 118 -11.35 2.19 10.30
N SER A 119 -12.43 2.38 11.06
CA SER A 119 -12.38 3.10 12.33
C SER A 119 -11.51 2.39 13.40
N GLY A 120 -11.26 3.08 14.52
CA GLY A 120 -10.55 2.51 15.67
C GLY A 120 -9.03 2.40 15.50
N GLY A 121 -8.40 3.35 14.80
CA GLY A 121 -6.95 3.38 14.59
C GLY A 121 -6.11 3.88 15.77
N GLY A 122 -6.73 4.25 16.90
CA GLY A 122 -6.01 4.77 18.07
C GLY A 122 -5.68 6.26 18.02
N GLY A 123 -6.29 7.02 17.10
CA GLY A 123 -6.09 8.47 16.99
C GLY A 123 -6.83 9.07 15.79
N GLN A 124 -6.57 10.34 15.52
CA GLN A 124 -7.07 11.01 14.32
C GLN A 124 -6.13 10.73 13.13
N PRO A 125 -6.67 10.54 11.91
CA PRO A 125 -5.84 10.50 10.71
C PRO A 125 -5.01 11.78 10.55
N PRO A 126 -3.79 11.68 9.99
CA PRO A 126 -2.99 12.85 9.66
C PRO A 126 -3.73 13.75 8.66
N ARG A 127 -3.64 15.06 8.85
CA ARG A 127 -4.21 16.04 7.92
C ARG A 127 -3.24 16.26 6.78
N ILE A 128 -3.69 16.00 5.55
CA ILE A 128 -2.92 16.21 4.32
C ILE A 128 -3.80 17.03 3.40
N GLU A 129 -3.24 18.09 2.83
CA GLU A 129 -3.95 18.92 1.87
C GLU A 129 -4.37 18.09 0.64
N GLY A 130 -5.62 18.24 0.20
CA GLY A 130 -6.18 17.47 -0.91
C GLY A 130 -6.57 16.02 -0.58
N VAL A 131 -6.37 15.55 0.67
CA VAL A 131 -6.77 14.20 1.12
C VAL A 131 -7.82 14.28 2.23
N GLU A 132 -9.03 13.80 1.93
CA GLU A 132 -10.11 13.61 2.90
C GLU A 132 -10.09 12.16 3.43
N VAL A 133 -10.21 11.96 4.75
CA VAL A 133 -10.23 10.60 5.33
C VAL A 133 -11.59 10.32 5.97
N LEU A 134 -12.28 9.29 5.48
CA LEU A 134 -13.54 8.79 6.01
C LEU A 134 -13.32 7.47 6.74
N THR A 135 -13.69 7.42 8.01
CA THR A 135 -13.64 6.18 8.77
C THR A 135 -15.00 5.47 8.76
N VAL A 136 -14.97 4.14 8.66
CA VAL A 136 -16.19 3.31 8.67
C VAL A 136 -16.08 2.17 9.68
N GLY A 137 -17.22 1.81 10.26
CA GLY A 137 -17.33 0.67 11.16
C GLY A 137 -17.06 -0.67 10.45
N TRP A 138 -16.49 -1.62 11.19
CA TRP A 138 -16.08 -2.93 10.71
C TRP A 138 -16.11 -3.94 11.87
N VAL A 139 -16.11 -5.24 11.54
CA VAL A 139 -16.15 -6.32 12.53
C VAL A 139 -14.76 -6.94 12.68
N PRO A 140 -14.13 -6.91 13.87
CA PRO A 140 -12.75 -7.37 14.08
C PRO A 140 -12.63 -8.89 14.24
N ILE A 141 -13.21 -9.64 13.30
CA ILE A 141 -13.10 -11.10 13.25
C ILE A 141 -12.10 -11.48 12.15
N PRO A 142 -11.15 -12.39 12.40
CA PRO A 142 -10.18 -12.85 11.40
C PRO A 142 -10.85 -13.19 10.07
N MET A 143 -10.28 -12.70 8.97
CA MET A 143 -10.80 -12.78 7.60
C MET A 143 -12.13 -12.06 7.35
N ALA A 144 -13.14 -12.24 8.20
CA ALA A 144 -14.46 -11.61 8.09
C ALA A 144 -14.42 -10.08 8.19
N PHE A 145 -13.38 -9.53 8.81
CA PHE A 145 -13.11 -8.10 8.82
C PHE A 145 -13.06 -7.51 7.40
N THR A 146 -12.46 -8.23 6.44
CA THR A 146 -12.32 -7.75 5.05
C THR A 146 -13.68 -7.58 4.38
N ARG A 147 -14.64 -8.46 4.72
CA ARG A 147 -15.99 -8.46 4.17
C ARG A 147 -16.87 -7.40 4.82
N SER A 148 -16.84 -7.33 6.16
CA SER A 148 -17.61 -6.33 6.90
C SER A 148 -17.14 -4.91 6.57
N TYR A 149 -15.82 -4.67 6.55
CA TYR A 149 -15.23 -3.42 6.09
C TYR A 149 -15.64 -3.12 4.64
N GLY A 150 -15.50 -4.07 3.71
CA GLY A 150 -15.86 -3.86 2.31
C GLY A 150 -17.33 -3.45 2.11
N ARG A 151 -18.26 -3.99 2.90
CA ARG A 151 -19.68 -3.59 2.88
C ARG A 151 -19.90 -2.18 3.44
N SER A 152 -19.23 -1.83 4.53
CA SER A 152 -19.33 -0.48 5.11
C SER A 152 -18.68 0.57 4.22
N ALA A 153 -17.51 0.27 3.64
CA ALA A 153 -16.80 1.13 2.71
C ALA A 153 -17.61 1.39 1.44
N MET A 154 -18.25 0.35 0.87
CA MET A 154 -19.16 0.51 -0.27
C MET A 154 -20.33 1.47 0.05
N ARG A 155 -20.92 1.38 1.25
CA ARG A 155 -22.00 2.29 1.67
C ARG A 155 -21.50 3.73 1.79
N ALA A 156 -20.31 3.94 2.36
CA ALA A 156 -19.68 5.26 2.44
C ALA A 156 -19.31 5.81 1.06
N LEU A 157 -18.78 4.97 0.17
CA LEU A 157 -18.44 5.33 -1.21
C LEU A 157 -19.65 5.83 -1.98
N LYS A 158 -20.80 5.15 -1.88
CA LYS A 158 -22.05 5.61 -2.53
C LYS A 158 -22.50 6.98 -2.02
N ARG A 159 -22.43 7.21 -0.70
CA ARG A 159 -22.76 8.52 -0.10
C ARG A 159 -21.77 9.59 -0.52
N LEU A 160 -20.48 9.26 -0.62
CA LEU A 160 -19.43 10.15 -1.12
C LEU A 160 -19.70 10.54 -2.57
N HIS A 161 -19.96 9.57 -3.44
CA HIS A 161 -20.22 9.82 -4.86
C HIS A 161 -21.47 10.69 -5.07
N ALA A 162 -22.53 10.47 -4.29
CA ALA A 162 -23.75 11.29 -4.35
C ALA A 162 -23.53 12.77 -3.97
N ARG A 163 -22.57 13.07 -3.08
CA ARG A 163 -22.27 14.46 -2.66
C ARG A 163 -21.15 15.11 -3.49
N ALA A 164 -20.20 14.32 -3.95
CA ALA A 164 -19.01 14.74 -4.66
C ALA A 164 -18.63 13.60 -5.60
N PRO A 165 -19.04 13.68 -6.89
CA PRO A 165 -18.80 12.62 -7.87
C PRO A 165 -17.36 12.14 -7.83
N VAL A 166 -17.21 10.82 -7.78
CA VAL A 166 -15.92 10.11 -7.79
C VAL A 166 -15.66 9.68 -9.21
N ASP A 167 -14.47 9.95 -9.73
CA ASP A 167 -14.06 9.59 -11.09
C ASP A 167 -13.38 8.21 -11.13
N ILE A 168 -12.69 7.83 -10.05
CA ILE A 168 -11.97 6.56 -9.93
C ILE A 168 -12.17 5.97 -8.54
N VAL A 169 -12.50 4.68 -8.48
CA VAL A 169 -12.50 3.89 -7.23
C VAL A 169 -11.25 3.03 -7.20
N HIS A 170 -10.39 3.25 -6.21
CA HIS A 170 -9.13 2.53 -6.07
C HIS A 170 -9.17 1.60 -4.86
N LEU A 171 -9.25 0.29 -5.09
CA LEU A 171 -9.26 -0.74 -4.05
C LEU A 171 -7.86 -1.23 -3.71
N HIS A 172 -7.60 -1.46 -2.43
CA HIS A 172 -6.37 -2.09 -1.95
C HIS A 172 -6.65 -3.52 -1.45
N CYS A 173 -6.42 -4.49 -2.32
CA CYS A 173 -6.62 -5.92 -2.06
C CYS A 173 -5.39 -6.55 -1.37
N PRO A 174 -5.55 -7.59 -0.53
CA PRO A 174 -6.77 -8.39 -0.35
C PRO A 174 -7.61 -7.99 0.87
N MET A 175 -7.29 -6.88 1.53
CA MET A 175 -7.96 -6.49 2.79
C MET A 175 -9.36 -5.89 2.62
N ILE A 176 -9.84 -5.82 1.38
CA ILE A 176 -11.22 -5.55 1.02
C ILE A 176 -11.74 -6.71 0.18
N SER A 177 -12.71 -7.44 0.73
CA SER A 177 -13.35 -8.55 0.02
C SER A 177 -14.66 -8.04 -0.54
N TRP A 178 -14.73 -7.76 -1.85
CA TRP A 178 -15.98 -7.45 -2.57
C TRP A 178 -16.43 -8.67 -3.39
N SER A 179 -17.75 -8.92 -3.46
CA SER A 179 -18.28 -9.94 -4.38
C SER A 179 -18.40 -9.39 -5.79
N ALA A 180 -18.55 -10.27 -6.78
CA ALA A 180 -18.76 -9.87 -8.18
C ALA A 180 -19.90 -8.86 -8.34
N GLY A 181 -21.03 -9.07 -7.66
CA GLY A 181 -22.14 -8.11 -7.67
C GLY A 181 -21.82 -6.76 -7.00
N GLN A 182 -20.83 -6.66 -6.12
CA GLN A 182 -20.38 -5.35 -5.62
C GLN A 182 -19.48 -4.63 -6.62
N PHE A 183 -18.59 -5.36 -7.31
CA PHE A 183 -17.81 -4.79 -8.42
C PHE A 183 -18.73 -4.26 -9.52
N ALA A 184 -19.69 -5.07 -9.99
CA ALA A 184 -20.68 -4.64 -10.98
C ALA A 184 -21.42 -3.37 -10.53
N ARG A 185 -22.04 -3.39 -9.35
CA ARG A 185 -22.74 -2.21 -8.81
C ARG A 185 -21.85 -0.97 -8.67
N CYS A 186 -20.55 -1.13 -8.41
CA CYS A 186 -19.63 0.00 -8.34
C CYS A 186 -19.36 0.59 -9.72
N ARG A 187 -19.05 -0.26 -10.71
CA ARG A 187 -18.80 0.20 -12.08
C ARG A 187 -20.03 0.84 -12.70
N ASP A 188 -21.20 0.27 -12.46
CA ASP A 188 -22.45 0.72 -13.09
C ASP A 188 -22.99 2.03 -12.47
N ASN A 189 -22.69 2.31 -11.20
CA ASN A 189 -23.35 3.39 -10.44
C ASN A 189 -22.40 4.37 -9.73
N VAL A 190 -21.08 4.17 -9.81
CA VAL A 190 -20.11 5.01 -9.10
C VAL A 190 -19.00 5.44 -10.06
N ALA A 191 -18.08 4.54 -10.39
CA ALA A 191 -16.93 4.85 -11.24
C ALA A 191 -16.17 3.57 -11.62
N PRO A 192 -15.31 3.65 -12.66
CA PRO A 192 -14.33 2.62 -12.96
C PRO A 192 -13.49 2.24 -11.73
N VAL A 193 -13.19 0.95 -11.62
CA VAL A 193 -12.48 0.36 -10.48
C VAL A 193 -11.06 -0.02 -10.85
N VAL A 194 -10.10 0.50 -10.09
CA VAL A 194 -8.69 0.07 -10.10
C VAL A 194 -8.43 -0.76 -8.85
N SER A 195 -7.87 -1.96 -8.98
CA SER A 195 -7.52 -2.80 -7.82
C SER A 195 -6.02 -3.01 -7.71
N SER A 196 -5.41 -2.45 -6.66
CA SER A 196 -4.04 -2.76 -6.29
C SER A 196 -3.95 -4.12 -5.59
N LEU A 197 -3.12 -5.01 -6.11
CA LEU A 197 -2.86 -6.36 -5.61
C LEU A 197 -1.57 -6.33 -4.80
N HIS A 198 -1.68 -6.40 -3.47
CA HIS A 198 -0.52 -6.37 -2.55
C HIS A 198 0.04 -7.77 -2.21
N GLY A 199 -0.70 -8.81 -2.57
CA GLY A 199 -0.48 -10.21 -2.19
C GLY A 199 -1.81 -10.96 -2.31
N SER A 200 -1.79 -12.28 -2.13
CA SER A 200 -2.98 -13.11 -2.31
C SER A 200 -3.23 -14.03 -1.12
N TRP A 201 -4.48 -14.38 -0.81
CA TRP A 201 -4.79 -15.27 0.33
C TRP A 201 -4.24 -16.68 0.13
N LEU A 202 -4.25 -17.20 -1.10
CA LEU A 202 -3.60 -18.48 -1.42
C LEU A 202 -2.08 -18.38 -1.22
N GLY A 203 -1.46 -17.28 -1.62
CA GLY A 203 -0.03 -17.05 -1.38
C GLY A 203 0.33 -16.95 0.10
N GLU A 204 -0.46 -16.22 0.90
CA GLU A 204 -0.28 -16.16 2.35
C GLU A 204 -0.47 -17.54 2.99
N ARG A 205 -1.43 -18.34 2.51
CA ARG A 205 -1.64 -19.72 2.99
C ARG A 205 -0.42 -20.59 2.72
N ASP A 206 0.10 -20.57 1.50
CA ASP A 206 1.23 -21.42 1.12
C ASP A 206 2.49 -21.03 1.89
N GLY A 207 2.70 -19.73 2.16
CA GLY A 207 3.78 -19.25 3.03
C GLY A 207 3.66 -19.74 4.49
N LEU A 208 2.43 -19.89 5.01
CA LEU A 208 2.19 -20.46 6.34
C LEU A 208 2.43 -21.98 6.37
N VAL A 209 2.05 -22.70 5.31
CA VAL A 209 2.30 -24.15 5.18
C VAL A 209 3.81 -24.42 5.15
N ALA A 210 4.56 -23.71 4.31
CA ALA A 210 6.01 -23.85 4.22
C ALA A 210 6.71 -23.55 5.57
N ALA A 211 6.26 -22.53 6.30
CA ALA A 211 6.80 -22.21 7.63
C ALA A 211 6.47 -23.31 8.67
N SER A 212 5.29 -23.93 8.59
CA SER A 212 4.92 -25.06 9.46
C SER A 212 5.78 -26.29 9.20
N GLU A 213 6.13 -26.57 7.94
CA GLU A 213 7.03 -27.67 7.56
C GLU A 213 8.45 -27.46 8.14
N GLN A 214 8.87 -26.21 8.26
CA GLN A 214 10.13 -25.81 8.91
C GLN A 214 10.06 -25.81 10.45
N ARG A 215 8.98 -26.34 11.05
CA ARG A 215 8.74 -26.43 12.50
C ARG A 215 8.76 -25.09 13.25
N GLU A 216 8.44 -23.99 12.58
CA GLU A 216 8.22 -22.72 13.27
C GLU A 216 6.92 -22.80 14.10
N ALA A 217 7.05 -22.98 15.41
CA ALA A 217 5.95 -23.27 16.35
C ALA A 217 4.83 -22.21 16.38
N ALA A 218 5.03 -21.04 15.76
CA ALA A 218 4.11 -19.91 15.81
C ALA A 218 2.87 -20.03 14.89
N VAL A 219 2.87 -20.94 13.90
CA VAL A 219 1.80 -21.00 12.88
C VAL A 219 0.44 -21.39 13.46
N TRP A 220 0.42 -22.34 14.41
CA TRP A 220 -0.82 -22.85 15.01
C TRP A 220 -1.34 -22.02 16.20
N ALA A 221 -0.50 -21.14 16.74
CA ALA A 221 -0.82 -20.35 17.93
C ALA A 221 -1.57 -19.04 17.63
N ASN A 222 -1.49 -18.54 16.38
CA ASN A 222 -2.10 -17.27 16.01
C ASN A 222 -3.49 -17.49 15.35
N PRO A 223 -4.58 -16.98 15.95
CA PRO A 223 -5.93 -17.11 15.41
C PRO A 223 -6.09 -16.58 13.98
N ASN A 224 -5.32 -15.54 13.60
CA ASN A 224 -5.35 -15.01 12.25
C ASN A 224 -4.72 -15.97 11.23
N ASP A 225 -3.58 -16.57 11.58
CA ASP A 225 -2.87 -17.49 10.70
C ASP A 225 -3.67 -18.78 10.53
N LEU A 226 -4.29 -19.29 11.61
CA LEU A 226 -5.22 -20.41 11.54
C LEU A 226 -6.45 -20.09 10.65
N ALA A 227 -7.02 -18.89 10.78
CA ALA A 227 -8.12 -18.48 9.93
C ALA A 227 -7.72 -18.41 8.45
N ILE A 228 -6.51 -17.95 8.13
CA ILE A 228 -5.98 -17.96 6.76
C ILE A 228 -5.85 -19.40 6.26
N LEU A 229 -5.23 -20.30 7.03
CA LEU A 229 -5.06 -21.71 6.68
C LEU A 229 -6.40 -22.37 6.32
N LEU A 230 -7.42 -22.14 7.15
CA LEU A 230 -8.73 -22.77 7.00
C LEU A 230 -9.61 -22.13 5.91
N THR A 231 -9.49 -20.82 5.69
CA THR A 231 -10.48 -20.07 4.89
C THR A 231 -9.93 -19.40 3.62
N ALA A 232 -8.61 -19.43 3.37
CA ALA A 232 -8.01 -18.78 2.20
C ALA A 232 -8.65 -19.20 0.88
N LYS A 233 -9.02 -20.49 0.69
CA LYS A 233 -9.71 -20.96 -0.52
C LYS A 233 -11.07 -20.29 -0.73
N HIS A 234 -11.81 -20.05 0.35
CA HIS A 234 -13.09 -19.33 0.30
C HIS A 234 -12.86 -17.86 -0.06
N TYR A 235 -11.90 -17.21 0.60
CA TYR A 235 -11.61 -15.79 0.36
C TYR A 235 -10.95 -15.51 -0.99
N ALA A 236 -10.28 -16.50 -1.59
CA ALA A 236 -9.83 -16.45 -2.97
C ALA A 236 -10.96 -16.22 -3.97
N GLY A 237 -12.21 -16.55 -3.62
CA GLY A 237 -13.38 -16.19 -4.41
C GLY A 237 -13.59 -14.67 -4.54
N TYR A 238 -13.26 -13.89 -3.50
CA TYR A 238 -13.35 -12.42 -3.55
C TYR A 238 -12.20 -11.79 -4.33
N GLU A 239 -11.02 -12.40 -4.28
CA GLU A 239 -9.88 -12.01 -5.10
C GLU A 239 -10.12 -12.31 -6.59
N ARG A 240 -10.73 -13.47 -6.90
CA ARG A 240 -11.27 -13.76 -8.24
C ARG A 240 -12.30 -12.72 -8.67
N ALA A 241 -13.20 -12.31 -7.78
CA ALA A 241 -14.13 -11.24 -8.09
C ALA A 241 -13.42 -9.90 -8.37
N ALA A 242 -12.27 -9.64 -7.73
CA ALA A 242 -11.48 -8.44 -7.98
C ALA A 242 -10.81 -8.43 -9.35
N ILE A 243 -10.15 -9.53 -9.75
CA ILE A 243 -9.50 -9.60 -11.07
C ILE A 243 -10.51 -9.59 -12.23
N ASN A 244 -11.71 -10.15 -12.03
CA ASN A 244 -12.77 -10.13 -13.05
C ASN A 244 -13.58 -8.82 -13.05
N GLY A 245 -13.70 -8.18 -11.89
CA GLY A 245 -14.59 -7.04 -11.67
C GLY A 245 -13.92 -5.67 -11.79
N SER A 246 -12.59 -5.61 -11.80
CA SER A 246 -11.85 -4.36 -11.95
C SER A 246 -11.74 -3.97 -13.43
N ASN A 247 -11.64 -2.67 -13.69
CA ASN A 247 -11.30 -2.17 -15.02
C ASN A 247 -9.80 -2.33 -15.30
N VAL A 248 -8.97 -2.13 -14.27
CA VAL A 248 -7.52 -2.35 -14.31
C VAL A 248 -7.08 -2.90 -12.95
N CYS A 249 -6.16 -3.87 -12.96
CA CYS A 249 -5.42 -4.32 -11.78
C CYS A 249 -4.01 -3.72 -11.79
N VAL A 250 -3.47 -3.47 -10.60
CA VAL A 250 -2.08 -3.03 -10.43
C VAL A 250 -1.40 -3.95 -9.45
N SER A 251 -0.44 -4.76 -9.90
CA SER A 251 0.39 -5.56 -9.00
C SER A 251 1.59 -4.76 -8.52
N ASN A 252 1.98 -4.98 -7.27
CA ASN A 252 3.19 -4.38 -6.70
C ASN A 252 4.50 -5.01 -7.17
N SER A 253 4.42 -6.15 -7.86
CA SER A 253 5.56 -6.88 -8.37
C SER A 253 5.16 -7.84 -9.50
N LEU A 254 6.16 -8.27 -10.29
CA LEU A 254 6.00 -9.34 -11.28
C LEU A 254 5.65 -10.67 -10.61
N ALA A 255 6.21 -10.95 -9.42
CA ALA A 255 5.91 -12.16 -8.67
C ALA A 255 4.42 -12.20 -8.25
N THR A 256 3.88 -11.09 -7.77
CA THR A 256 2.46 -10.98 -7.43
C THR A 256 1.58 -11.08 -8.67
N LYS A 257 1.96 -10.49 -9.81
CA LYS A 257 1.21 -10.68 -11.05
C LYS A 257 1.13 -12.17 -11.44
N ARG A 258 2.27 -12.86 -11.48
CA ARG A 258 2.37 -14.30 -11.80
C ARG A 258 1.60 -15.19 -10.83
N ASP A 259 1.59 -14.83 -9.55
CA ASP A 259 0.75 -15.49 -8.55
C ASP A 259 -0.73 -15.47 -8.98
N PHE A 260 -1.26 -14.30 -9.32
CA PHE A 260 -2.64 -14.17 -9.77
C PHE A 260 -2.90 -14.89 -11.11
N GLU A 261 -1.97 -14.82 -12.07
CA GLU A 261 -2.06 -15.54 -13.35
C GLU A 261 -2.18 -17.05 -13.14
N SER A 262 -1.34 -17.62 -12.28
CA SER A 262 -1.25 -19.07 -12.08
C SER A 262 -2.36 -19.63 -11.19
N ARG A 263 -2.79 -18.90 -10.15
CA ARG A 263 -3.68 -19.44 -9.11
C ARG A 263 -5.12 -18.95 -9.16
N TYR A 264 -5.40 -17.85 -9.87
CA TYR A 264 -6.72 -17.21 -9.84
C TYR A 264 -7.46 -17.21 -11.18
N SER A 265 -6.85 -17.75 -12.24
CA SER A 265 -7.47 -17.91 -13.57
C SER A 265 -8.09 -16.58 -14.06
N PRO A 266 -7.28 -15.53 -14.27
CA PRO A 266 -7.77 -14.25 -14.75
C PRO A 266 -8.45 -14.38 -16.12
N PRO A 267 -9.37 -13.49 -16.46
CA PRO A 267 -10.02 -13.50 -17.77
C PRO A 267 -9.00 -13.22 -18.91
N PRO A 268 -9.27 -13.64 -20.16
CA PRO A 268 -8.34 -13.47 -21.27
C PRO A 268 -7.94 -12.02 -21.57
N ASP A 269 -8.82 -11.07 -21.24
CA ASP A 269 -8.64 -9.62 -21.40
C ASP A 269 -8.22 -8.93 -20.09
N TRP A 270 -7.68 -9.69 -19.13
CA TRP A 270 -7.26 -9.14 -17.84
C TRP A 270 -6.16 -8.10 -17.98
N ASP A 271 -6.53 -6.84 -17.74
CA ASP A 271 -5.62 -5.71 -17.71
C ASP A 271 -4.96 -5.61 -16.34
N CYS A 272 -3.68 -5.95 -16.26
CA CYS A 272 -2.89 -5.92 -15.04
C CYS A 272 -1.50 -5.33 -15.29
N GLU A 273 -1.28 -4.14 -14.74
CA GLU A 273 -0.01 -3.43 -14.81
C GLU A 273 0.84 -3.71 -13.57
N VAL A 274 2.17 -3.72 -13.73
CA VAL A 274 3.10 -3.89 -12.61
C VAL A 274 3.67 -2.53 -12.25
N VAL A 275 3.36 -2.05 -11.04
CA VAL A 275 3.91 -0.81 -10.50
C VAL A 275 4.53 -1.10 -9.15
N HIS A 276 5.87 -1.04 -9.10
CA HIS A 276 6.60 -1.22 -7.86
C HIS A 276 6.31 -0.08 -6.87
N TRP A 277 6.14 -0.42 -5.59
CA TRP A 277 6.00 0.59 -4.56
C TRP A 277 7.29 1.39 -4.43
N GLY A 278 7.15 2.71 -4.54
CA GLY A 278 8.23 3.64 -4.27
C GLY A 278 8.49 3.79 -2.77
N VAL A 279 9.54 4.53 -2.47
CA VAL A 279 9.93 4.94 -1.12
C VAL A 279 9.97 6.47 -1.08
N ASP A 280 9.68 7.04 0.09
CA ASP A 280 9.87 8.49 0.30
C ASP A 280 11.37 8.79 0.41
N THR A 281 11.94 9.33 -0.67
CA THR A 281 13.38 9.65 -0.74
C THR A 281 13.78 10.87 0.09
N SER A 282 12.82 11.63 0.62
CA SER A 282 13.09 12.69 1.59
C SER A 282 13.28 12.14 3.00
N MET A 283 12.74 10.95 3.27
CA MET A 283 12.87 10.25 4.54
C MET A 283 13.95 9.16 4.49
N PHE A 284 14.04 8.43 3.38
CA PHE A 284 14.97 7.34 3.17
C PHE A 284 16.02 7.74 2.13
N PHE A 285 17.16 8.21 2.62
CA PHE A 285 18.30 8.60 1.81
C PHE A 285 19.60 8.03 2.43
N PRO A 286 20.67 7.86 1.63
CA PRO A 286 21.95 7.36 2.14
C PRO A 286 22.54 8.24 3.24
N LEU A 287 23.37 7.65 4.10
CA LEU A 287 24.09 8.38 5.14
C LEU A 287 24.98 9.47 4.52
N HIS A 288 24.73 10.72 4.88
CA HIS A 288 25.63 11.85 4.62
C HIS A 288 26.83 11.75 5.55
N ARG A 289 28.01 11.49 4.98
CA ARG A 289 29.26 11.28 5.74
C ARG A 289 29.96 12.58 6.13
N ASP A 290 29.57 13.66 5.47
CA ASP A 290 29.95 15.04 5.70
C ASP A 290 29.13 15.71 6.81
N ASP A 291 28.01 15.11 7.21
CA ASP A 291 27.17 15.56 8.31
C ASP A 291 27.66 14.95 9.64
N GLU A 292 28.19 15.81 10.52
CA GLU A 292 28.73 15.41 11.83
C GLU A 292 27.68 14.74 12.73
N ASP A 293 26.43 15.22 12.71
CA ASP A 293 25.34 14.66 13.52
C ASP A 293 24.89 13.29 12.99
N ALA A 294 24.89 13.12 11.66
CA ALA A 294 24.61 11.84 11.04
C ALA A 294 25.71 10.81 11.36
N MET A 295 26.98 11.22 11.31
CA MET A 295 28.12 10.38 11.66
C MET A 295 28.15 10.02 13.16
N SER A 296 27.81 10.97 14.04
CA SER A 296 27.66 10.73 15.47
C SER A 296 26.58 9.67 15.77
N ARG A 297 25.40 9.79 15.15
CA ARG A 297 24.32 8.78 15.26
C ARG A 297 24.75 7.43 14.70
N HIS A 298 25.45 7.40 13.57
CA HIS A 298 25.99 6.18 12.98
C HIS A 298 26.95 5.47 13.93
N ALA A 299 27.91 6.19 14.53
CA ALA A 299 28.85 5.66 15.50
C ALA A 299 28.15 5.12 16.75
N ALA A 300 27.16 5.84 17.28
CA ALA A 300 26.37 5.41 18.43
C ALA A 300 25.59 4.11 18.18
N ILE A 301 24.99 3.96 16.99
CA ILE A 301 24.31 2.71 16.59
C ILE A 301 25.31 1.55 16.54
N ARG A 302 26.45 1.74 15.90
CA ARG A 302 27.49 0.71 15.80
C ARG A 302 28.02 0.31 17.18
N GLN A 303 28.27 1.28 18.05
CA GLN A 303 28.69 1.04 19.44
C GLN A 303 27.66 0.22 20.20
N ARG A 304 26.37 0.56 20.08
CA ARG A 304 25.27 -0.16 20.75
C ARG A 304 25.22 -1.65 20.40
N PHE A 305 25.63 -2.01 19.19
CA PHE A 305 25.64 -3.41 18.72
C PHE A 305 27.04 -4.04 18.70
N GLY A 306 28.03 -3.43 19.38
CA GLY A 306 29.38 -3.99 19.50
C GLY A 306 30.23 -3.95 18.23
N ALA A 307 29.79 -3.24 17.20
CA ALA A 307 30.47 -3.13 15.89
C ALA A 307 31.34 -1.87 15.79
N GLN A 308 32.14 -1.58 16.82
CA GLN A 308 32.90 -0.32 16.92
C GLN A 308 34.08 -0.26 15.95
N SER A 309 34.71 -1.40 15.66
CA SER A 309 35.82 -1.46 14.69
C SER A 309 35.33 -1.12 13.28
N SER A 310 36.15 -0.38 12.53
CA SER A 310 35.92 -0.11 11.10
C SER A 310 35.76 -1.37 10.27
N ASP A 311 36.41 -2.46 10.70
CA ASP A 311 36.50 -3.71 9.95
C ASP A 311 35.35 -4.67 10.33
N SER A 312 34.56 -4.31 11.34
CA SER A 312 33.39 -5.10 11.75
C SER A 312 32.21 -4.87 10.82
N THR A 313 31.57 -5.97 10.39
CA THR A 313 30.34 -5.92 9.58
C THR A 313 29.14 -6.02 10.50
N LEU A 314 28.20 -5.06 10.39
CA LEU A 314 26.92 -5.10 11.08
C LEU A 314 25.84 -5.54 10.10
N LEU A 315 25.29 -6.74 10.30
CA LEU A 315 24.15 -7.25 9.54
C LEU A 315 22.85 -6.92 10.29
N LEU A 316 21.89 -6.34 9.58
CA LEU A 316 20.58 -5.97 10.12
C LEU A 316 19.48 -6.66 9.33
N ALA A 317 18.64 -7.43 10.03
CA ALA A 317 17.39 -7.96 9.50
C ALA A 317 16.21 -7.24 10.17
N VAL A 318 15.34 -6.61 9.37
CA VAL A 318 14.16 -5.89 9.87
C VAL A 318 12.90 -6.52 9.28
N GLY A 319 12.01 -6.98 10.15
CA GLY A 319 10.74 -7.58 9.75
C GLY A 319 9.82 -7.80 10.95
N ARG A 320 8.55 -8.08 10.67
CA ARG A 320 7.64 -8.60 11.72
C ARG A 320 8.07 -10.01 12.06
N LEU A 321 8.21 -10.32 13.35
CA LEU A 321 8.40 -11.68 13.86
C LEU A 321 7.15 -12.52 13.59
N ALA A 322 7.05 -13.04 12.38
CA ALA A 322 5.95 -13.85 11.89
C ALA A 322 6.53 -15.03 11.12
N ALA A 323 5.92 -16.20 11.23
CA ALA A 323 6.49 -17.45 10.74
C ALA A 323 6.90 -17.38 9.25
N ARG A 324 5.98 -16.89 8.41
CA ARG A 324 6.21 -16.64 6.97
C ARG A 324 7.35 -15.66 6.60
N LYS A 325 8.03 -15.06 7.57
CA LYS A 325 9.18 -14.18 7.35
C LYS A 325 10.52 -14.89 7.56
N GLY A 326 10.53 -16.21 7.79
CA GLY A 326 11.74 -17.03 7.79
C GLY A 326 12.71 -16.69 8.91
N HIS A 327 12.19 -16.24 10.06
CA HIS A 327 13.06 -15.87 11.18
C HIS A 327 13.77 -17.07 11.79
N GLY A 328 13.22 -18.29 11.67
CA GLY A 328 13.90 -19.50 12.09
C GLY A 328 15.08 -19.91 11.18
N SER A 329 15.20 -19.28 10.00
CA SER A 329 16.25 -19.55 9.01
C SER A 329 17.30 -18.43 8.88
N LEU A 330 17.14 -17.33 9.62
CA LEU A 330 18.10 -16.22 9.73
C LEU A 330 19.13 -16.52 10.83
#